data_AF-A0A8J6YW18-F1
#
_entry.id   AF-A0A8J6YW18-F1
#
_cell.length_a   1.000
_cell.length_b   1.000
_cell.length_c   1.000
_cell.angle_alpha   90.00
_cell.angle_beta   90.00
_cell.angle_gamma   90.00
#
_symmetry.space_group_name_H-M   'P 1'
#
loop_
_entity.id
_entity.type
_entity.pdbx_description
1 polymer ?
#
loop_
_entity_poly.entity_id
_entity_poly.type
_entity_poly.pdbx_seq_one_letter_code
_entity_poly.pdbx_strand_id
1 'polypeptide(L)'
;MTIRFGAGLLLSLALATAAAAQETAQPAPAEAPAPDVQDDGTAGLSAGEPVTRERPTSRDQVEQGQLYVPRSQQDWEIRCARAPDGQEDPCQMYQLMRDQSGTPTAEFTLFKIEGSSFAAGALVVTPLETLLPRGVSLSIDGAGAKRYPFKYCSDSGCVSEVGLTAEEVAALKRGVTATLQIVPMVAQNTNVDLTLSLAGFTAAFDGLPARRMAPGPAAQQ
;
A
#
# COMPACT_ATOMS: atom_id res chain seq x y z
N MET A 1 44.11 -26.36 -66.28
CA MET A 1 43.04 -26.73 -67.23
C MET A 1 41.76 -26.04 -66.74
N THR A 2 41.53 -24.76 -67.04
CA THR A 2 40.73 -24.23 -68.19
C THR A 2 39.40 -24.99 -68.34
N ILE A 3 38.21 -24.40 -68.11
CA ILE A 3 37.35 -23.62 -69.05
C ILE A 3 36.11 -23.15 -68.21
N ARG A 4 35.78 -21.86 -67.98
CA ARG A 4 34.98 -20.86 -68.75
C ARG A 4 33.63 -21.32 -69.35
N PHE A 5 32.50 -20.79 -68.85
CA PHE A 5 31.26 -20.30 -69.54
C PHE A 5 30.34 -19.76 -68.43
N GLY A 6 29.65 -18.63 -68.45
CA GLY A 6 29.35 -17.65 -69.50
C GLY A 6 27.89 -17.18 -69.32
N ALA A 7 27.73 -15.93 -68.86
CA ALA A 7 26.63 -14.98 -69.12
C ALA A 7 25.17 -15.27 -68.69
N GLY A 8 24.59 -14.29 -67.97
CA GLY A 8 23.15 -14.14 -67.72
C GLY A 8 22.85 -12.87 -66.91
N LEU A 9 23.00 -11.71 -67.57
CA LEU A 9 22.78 -10.35 -67.06
C LEU A 9 21.27 -10.03 -67.01
N LEU A 10 20.72 -9.76 -65.84
CA LEU A 10 19.45 -9.02 -65.67
C LEU A 10 19.63 -7.96 -64.58
N LEU A 11 19.76 -6.71 -65.05
CA LEU A 11 19.98 -5.50 -64.27
C LEU A 11 18.63 -4.88 -63.92
N SER A 12 18.12 -5.11 -62.71
CA SER A 12 16.94 -4.43 -62.18
C SER A 12 17.38 -3.19 -61.40
N LEU A 13 17.07 -2.01 -61.93
CA LEU A 13 17.29 -0.71 -61.33
C LEU A 13 16.27 -0.47 -60.21
N ALA A 14 16.69 -0.50 -58.95
CA ALA A 14 15.86 -0.02 -57.84
C ALA A 14 16.33 1.39 -57.44
N LEU A 15 15.49 2.40 -57.71
CA LEU A 15 15.71 3.76 -57.25
C LEU A 15 15.53 3.83 -55.73
N ALA A 16 16.55 4.37 -55.06
CA ALA A 16 16.49 4.74 -53.65
C ALA A 16 15.69 6.05 -53.50
N THR A 17 14.60 6.00 -52.73
CA THR A 17 13.95 7.19 -52.19
C THR A 17 14.35 7.35 -50.72
N ALA A 18 15.07 8.44 -50.44
CA ALA A 18 15.36 8.87 -49.08
C ALA A 18 14.06 9.37 -48.42
N ALA A 19 13.60 8.66 -47.40
CA ALA A 19 12.51 9.13 -46.55
C ALA A 19 13.07 10.13 -45.52
N ALA A 20 12.83 11.42 -45.74
CA ALA A 20 12.99 12.43 -44.71
C ALA A 20 11.80 12.33 -43.74
N ALA A 21 12.07 11.94 -42.50
CA ALA A 21 11.10 12.02 -41.41
C ALA A 21 10.95 13.50 -41.01
N GLN A 22 9.85 14.14 -41.43
CA GLN A 22 9.44 15.43 -40.88
C GLN A 22 8.60 15.17 -39.64
N GLU A 23 9.19 15.43 -38.48
CA GLU A 23 8.50 15.49 -37.20
C GLU A 23 7.54 16.69 -37.24
N THR A 24 6.26 16.40 -37.48
CA THR A 24 5.20 17.40 -37.41
C THR A 24 4.64 17.36 -35.99
N ALA A 25 5.09 18.27 -35.14
CA ALA A 25 4.49 18.50 -33.83
C ALA A 25 3.06 19.02 -34.03
N GLN A 26 2.09 18.13 -33.82
CA GLN A 26 0.67 18.46 -33.89
C GLN A 26 0.26 19.11 -32.56
N PRO A 27 -0.23 20.36 -32.56
CA PRO A 27 -0.73 20.99 -31.35
C PRO A 27 -1.93 20.20 -30.82
N ALA A 28 -1.92 19.88 -29.53
CA ALA A 28 -3.05 19.29 -28.84
C ALA A 28 -4.30 20.18 -29.00
N PRO A 29 -5.50 19.62 -29.24
CA PRO A 29 -6.73 20.40 -29.29
C PRO A 29 -6.97 21.07 -27.95
N ALA A 30 -7.21 22.39 -27.96
CA ALA A 30 -7.73 23.10 -26.81
C ALA A 30 -9.11 22.52 -26.43
N GLU A 31 -9.26 22.15 -25.17
CA GLU A 31 -10.50 21.65 -24.59
C GLU A 31 -11.56 22.76 -24.63
N ALA A 32 -12.58 22.60 -25.47
CA ALA A 32 -13.74 23.47 -25.50
C ALA A 32 -14.58 23.22 -24.22
N PRO A 33 -15.21 24.25 -23.62
CA PRO A 33 -16.12 24.03 -22.51
C PRO A 33 -17.27 23.13 -22.97
N ALA A 34 -17.62 22.13 -22.16
CA ALA A 34 -18.79 21.29 -22.40
C ALA A 34 -20.06 22.15 -22.48
N PRO A 35 -21.02 21.83 -23.36
CA PRO A 35 -22.27 22.56 -23.43
C PRO A 35 -23.06 22.35 -22.12
N ASP A 36 -23.65 23.43 -21.60
CA ASP A 36 -24.65 23.37 -20.53
C ASP A 36 -25.82 22.50 -21.00
N VAL A 37 -25.92 21.28 -20.45
CA VAL A 37 -27.10 20.43 -20.62
C VAL A 37 -28.17 20.99 -19.70
N GLN A 38 -29.08 21.78 -20.25
CA GLN A 38 -30.32 22.14 -19.56
C GLN A 38 -31.22 20.90 -19.53
N ASP A 39 -31.28 20.26 -18.37
CA ASP A 39 -32.19 19.16 -18.05
C ASP A 39 -33.65 19.67 -18.07
N ASP A 40 -34.48 19.12 -18.96
CA ASP A 40 -35.89 19.53 -19.13
C ASP A 40 -36.86 18.88 -18.10
N GLY A 41 -36.32 18.20 -17.09
CA GLY A 41 -37.08 17.73 -15.93
C GLY A 41 -38.07 16.60 -16.21
N THR A 42 -38.03 15.97 -17.38
CA THR A 42 -39.01 14.91 -17.74
C THR A 42 -38.66 13.51 -17.22
N ALA A 43 -37.47 13.29 -16.66
CA ALA A 43 -37.04 11.96 -16.18
C ALA A 43 -37.17 11.71 -14.67
N GLY A 44 -37.38 12.74 -13.83
CA GLY A 44 -37.58 12.56 -12.39
C GLY A 44 -36.44 11.87 -11.61
N LEU A 45 -35.26 11.73 -12.22
CA LEU A 45 -34.06 11.15 -11.60
C LEU A 45 -33.12 12.27 -11.15
N SER A 46 -32.68 12.21 -9.89
CA SER A 46 -31.70 13.17 -9.37
C SER A 46 -30.31 12.83 -9.88
N ALA A 47 -29.58 13.83 -10.39
CA ALA A 47 -28.16 13.71 -10.72
C ALA A 47 -27.24 13.62 -9.48
N GLY A 48 -27.81 13.77 -8.27
CA GLY A 48 -27.06 13.92 -7.03
C GLY A 48 -26.31 15.25 -6.97
N GLU A 49 -25.82 15.60 -5.77
CA GLU A 49 -24.87 16.70 -5.58
C GLU A 49 -23.49 16.12 -5.26
N PRO A 50 -22.40 16.71 -5.78
CA PRO A 50 -21.06 16.25 -5.46
C PRO A 50 -20.77 16.49 -3.97
N VAL A 51 -20.63 15.41 -3.21
CA VAL A 51 -20.13 15.45 -1.83
C VAL A 51 -18.63 15.20 -1.85
N THR A 52 -17.83 16.26 -1.77
CA THR A 52 -16.38 16.13 -1.56
C THR A 52 -16.09 15.91 -0.09
N ARG A 53 -15.73 14.68 0.30
CA ARG A 53 -15.14 14.40 1.62
C ARG A 53 -13.63 14.39 1.49
N GLU A 54 -13.00 15.51 1.80
CA GLU A 54 -11.55 15.56 1.94
C GLU A 54 -11.13 14.82 3.22
N ARG A 55 -10.04 14.06 3.14
CA ARG A 55 -9.48 13.37 4.31
C ARG A 55 -8.83 14.41 5.24
N PRO A 56 -9.17 14.45 6.54
CA PRO A 56 -8.56 15.39 7.47
C PRO A 56 -7.04 15.20 7.57
N THR A 57 -6.30 16.30 7.51
CA THR A 57 -4.83 16.35 7.55
C THR A 57 -4.29 17.08 8.77
N SER A 58 -5.14 17.70 9.60
CA SER A 58 -4.70 18.32 10.85
C SER A 58 -5.64 18.02 12.01
N ARG A 59 -5.11 18.17 13.24
CA ARG A 59 -5.84 17.98 14.50
C ARG A 59 -7.08 18.89 14.58
N ASP A 60 -7.00 20.11 14.05
CA ASP A 60 -8.07 21.10 14.14
C ASP A 60 -9.29 20.77 13.26
N GLN A 61 -9.12 19.85 12.30
CA GLN A 61 -10.19 19.42 11.38
C GLN A 61 -11.03 18.26 11.93
N VAL A 62 -10.68 17.69 13.07
CA VAL A 62 -11.31 16.47 13.59
C VAL A 62 -11.76 16.62 15.03
N GLU A 63 -12.79 15.90 15.44
CA GLU A 63 -13.22 15.83 16.84
C GLU A 63 -12.34 14.87 17.66
N GLN A 64 -12.46 14.91 18.99
CA GLN A 64 -11.73 13.98 19.85
C GLN A 64 -12.06 12.52 19.51
N GLY A 65 -11.03 11.67 19.47
CA GLY A 65 -11.13 10.26 19.09
C GLY A 65 -11.13 10.00 17.57
N GLN A 66 -11.31 11.03 16.73
CA GLN A 66 -11.24 10.87 15.28
C GLN A 66 -9.80 10.87 14.76
N LEU A 67 -9.60 10.19 13.63
CA LEU A 67 -8.30 10.07 12.98
C LEU A 67 -8.07 11.19 11.95
N TYR A 68 -6.83 11.65 11.87
CA TYR A 68 -6.33 12.54 10.81
C TYR A 68 -4.96 12.06 10.30
N VAL A 69 -4.58 12.50 9.09
CA VAL A 69 -3.33 12.11 8.42
C VAL A 69 -2.41 13.33 8.27
N PRO A 70 -1.56 13.63 9.27
CA PRO A 70 -0.72 14.83 9.22
C PRO A 70 0.34 14.81 8.12
N ARG A 71 0.76 13.62 7.69
CA ARG A 71 1.82 13.45 6.69
C ARG A 71 1.85 12.03 6.15
N SER A 72 2.48 11.89 4.99
CA SER A 72 2.88 10.60 4.42
C SER A 72 4.38 10.61 4.12
N GLN A 73 5.01 9.45 4.25
CA GLN A 73 6.42 9.22 3.96
C GLN A 73 6.51 8.13 2.91
N GLN A 74 6.56 8.53 1.64
CA GLN A 74 6.45 7.61 0.50
C GLN A 74 5.21 6.72 0.67
N ASP A 75 5.38 5.40 0.84
CA ASP A 75 4.28 4.43 0.89
C ASP A 75 3.64 4.31 2.28
N TRP A 76 4.10 5.08 3.27
CA TRP A 76 3.59 5.03 4.64
C TRP A 76 2.80 6.27 4.98
N GLU A 77 1.56 6.08 5.42
CA GLU A 77 0.76 7.15 6.01
C GLU A 77 1.03 7.22 7.51
N ILE A 78 1.17 8.43 8.06
CA ILE A 78 1.10 8.63 9.50
C ILE A 78 -0.33 8.97 9.85
N ARG A 79 -0.96 8.16 10.71
CA ARG A 79 -2.32 8.35 11.18
C ARG A 79 -2.29 8.64 12.67
N CYS A 80 -2.93 9.73 13.09
CA CYS A 80 -2.99 10.14 14.49
C CYS A 80 -4.45 10.27 14.92
N ALA A 81 -4.75 9.89 16.17
CA ALA A 81 -6.07 10.12 16.76
C ALA A 81 -6.02 11.38 17.64
N ARG A 82 -7.00 12.27 17.50
CA ARG A 82 -7.08 13.47 18.36
C ARG A 82 -7.36 13.05 19.81
N ALA A 83 -6.37 13.24 20.67
CA ALA A 83 -6.48 13.05 22.11
C ALA A 83 -7.19 14.24 22.77
N PRO A 84 -7.66 14.10 24.03
CA PRO A 84 -8.12 15.23 24.82
C PRO A 84 -7.08 16.35 24.91
N ASP A 85 -7.53 17.57 25.17
CA ASP A 85 -6.62 18.71 25.26
C ASP A 85 -5.62 18.55 26.41
N GLY A 86 -4.37 18.93 26.15
CA GLY A 86 -3.26 18.70 27.07
C GLY A 86 -2.61 17.30 26.99
N GLN A 87 -3.12 16.42 26.12
CA GLN A 87 -2.49 15.12 25.82
C GLN A 87 -1.93 15.09 24.39
N GLU A 88 -0.83 14.36 24.23
CA GLU A 88 -0.22 14.10 22.93
C GLU A 88 -1.08 13.10 22.13
N ASP A 89 -1.23 13.36 20.83
CA ASP A 89 -1.97 12.48 19.94
C ASP A 89 -1.21 11.16 19.72
N PRO A 90 -1.82 9.99 20.01
CA PRO A 90 -1.20 8.73 19.65
C PRO A 90 -1.19 8.59 18.13
N CYS A 91 0.01 8.47 17.57
CA CYS A 91 0.21 8.25 16.15
C CYS A 91 0.71 6.82 15.86
N GLN A 92 0.41 6.35 14.65
CA GLN A 92 0.85 5.08 14.10
C GLN A 92 1.15 5.26 12.61
N MET A 93 2.01 4.42 12.06
CA MET A 93 2.23 4.35 10.62
C MET A 93 1.39 3.24 10.00
N TYR A 94 0.93 3.46 8.79
CA TYR A 94 -0.05 2.62 8.13
C TYR A 94 0.33 2.36 6.67
N GLN A 95 0.08 1.14 6.20
CA GLN A 95 0.08 0.81 4.78
C GLN A 95 -1.04 -0.19 4.46
N LEU A 96 -1.72 0.04 3.32
CA LEU A 96 -2.65 -0.91 2.72
C LEU A 96 -1.85 -1.87 1.83
N MET A 97 -1.81 -3.13 2.22
CA MET A 97 -1.08 -4.18 1.53
C MET A 97 -1.88 -4.72 0.36
N ARG A 98 -1.15 -5.05 -0.71
CA ARG A 98 -1.73 -5.58 -1.94
C ARG A 98 -1.17 -6.96 -2.25
N ASP A 99 -2.00 -7.80 -2.84
CA ASP A 99 -1.55 -9.06 -3.42
C ASP A 99 -0.76 -8.85 -4.72
N GLN A 100 -0.30 -9.94 -5.32
CA GLN A 100 0.48 -9.92 -6.57
C GLN A 100 -0.30 -9.37 -7.78
N SER A 101 -1.64 -9.33 -7.72
CA SER A 101 -2.48 -8.72 -8.75
C SER A 101 -2.68 -7.21 -8.52
N GLY A 102 -2.15 -6.66 -7.43
CA GLY A 102 -2.35 -5.28 -7.03
C GLY A 102 -3.66 -5.03 -6.29
N THR A 103 -4.40 -6.08 -5.93
CA THR A 103 -5.67 -5.96 -5.21
C THR A 103 -5.40 -5.62 -3.74
N PRO A 104 -6.04 -4.59 -3.15
CA PRO A 104 -5.96 -4.35 -1.71
C PRO A 104 -6.51 -5.52 -0.93
N THR A 105 -5.74 -6.06 0.02
CA THR A 105 -6.13 -7.30 0.71
C THR A 105 -5.97 -7.19 2.22
N ALA A 106 -4.91 -6.59 2.74
CA ALA A 106 -4.68 -6.51 4.17
C ALA A 106 -4.18 -5.14 4.59
N GLU A 107 -4.30 -4.83 5.87
CA GLU A 107 -3.84 -3.58 6.46
C GLU A 107 -2.70 -3.85 7.44
N PHE A 108 -1.63 -3.07 7.36
CA PHE A 108 -0.51 -3.13 8.29
C PHE A 108 -0.38 -1.80 9.02
N THR A 109 -0.58 -1.85 10.34
CA THR A 109 -0.47 -0.69 11.22
C THR A 109 0.66 -0.93 12.21
N LEU A 110 1.58 0.02 12.38
CA LEU A 110 2.73 -0.12 13.26
C LEU A 110 2.89 1.09 14.18
N PHE A 111 3.35 0.82 15.40
CA PHE A 111 3.62 1.82 16.42
C PHE A 111 4.85 1.48 17.25
N LYS A 112 5.53 2.52 17.73
CA LYS A 112 6.71 2.40 18.59
C LYS A 112 6.29 2.10 20.03
N ILE A 113 6.97 1.16 20.67
CA ILE A 113 6.73 0.78 22.06
C ILE A 113 8.01 1.01 22.86
N GLU A 114 7.87 1.55 24.07
CA GLU A 114 8.94 1.63 25.07
C GLU A 114 8.58 0.84 26.33
N GLY A 115 9.61 0.39 27.06
CA GLY A 115 9.45 -0.34 28.32
C GLY A 115 9.02 -1.81 28.15
N SER A 116 9.23 -2.40 26.96
CA SER A 116 8.92 -3.80 26.67
C SER A 116 10.13 -4.51 26.04
N SER A 117 10.07 -5.83 25.87
CA SER A 117 11.07 -6.59 25.11
C SER A 117 11.02 -6.34 23.59
N PHE A 118 9.96 -5.68 23.11
CA PHE A 118 9.77 -5.28 21.72
C PHE A 118 10.03 -3.78 21.55
N ALA A 119 10.61 -3.41 20.41
CA ALA A 119 10.82 -2.02 20.01
C ALA A 119 9.59 -1.43 19.30
N ALA A 120 8.74 -2.29 18.74
CA ALA A 120 7.52 -1.89 18.07
C ALA A 120 6.44 -2.97 18.16
N GLY A 121 5.19 -2.54 18.11
CA GLY A 121 4.03 -3.39 17.90
C GLY A 121 3.41 -3.11 16.55
N ALA A 122 2.84 -4.12 15.92
CA ALA A 122 2.03 -3.96 14.72
C ALA A 122 0.71 -4.73 14.82
N LEU A 123 -0.33 -4.16 14.21
CA LEU A 123 -1.61 -4.80 13.99
C LEU A 123 -1.72 -5.11 12.50
N VAL A 124 -1.93 -6.38 12.20
CA VAL A 124 -2.18 -6.86 10.84
C VAL A 124 -3.63 -7.28 10.77
N VAL A 125 -4.40 -6.65 9.88
CA VAL A 125 -5.80 -7.01 9.62
C VAL A 125 -5.87 -7.66 8.26
N THR A 126 -6.22 -8.94 8.23
CA THR A 126 -6.37 -9.73 7.00
C THR A 126 -7.86 -9.92 6.68
N PRO A 127 -8.23 -10.28 5.44
CA PRO A 127 -9.61 -10.58 5.11
C PRO A 127 -10.20 -11.70 5.97
N LEU A 128 -11.53 -11.68 6.06
CA LEU A 128 -12.30 -12.85 6.46
C LEU A 128 -11.98 -14.04 5.53
N GLU A 129 -12.33 -15.24 5.98
CA GLU A 129 -11.99 -16.50 5.28
C GLU A 129 -10.48 -16.76 5.17
N THR A 130 -9.65 -16.14 6.03
CA THR A 130 -8.26 -16.57 6.24
C THR A 130 -8.22 -17.79 7.18
N LEU A 131 -7.36 -18.78 6.88
CA LEU A 131 -7.19 -20.01 7.64
C LEU A 131 -6.44 -19.75 8.97
N LEU A 132 -7.21 -19.54 10.04
CA LEU A 132 -6.68 -19.11 11.34
C LEU A 132 -5.56 -19.99 11.92
N PRO A 133 -5.62 -21.34 11.87
CA PRO A 133 -4.56 -22.18 12.42
C PRO A 133 -3.18 -21.98 11.76
N ARG A 134 -3.14 -21.42 10.54
CA ARG A 134 -1.88 -21.13 9.84
C ARG A 134 -1.28 -19.77 10.21
N GLY A 135 -2.04 -18.93 10.92
CA GLY A 135 -1.60 -17.59 11.28
C GLY A 135 -1.21 -16.74 10.06
N VAL A 136 -0.45 -15.69 10.34
CA VAL A 136 0.16 -14.80 9.35
C VAL A 136 1.67 -14.98 9.41
N SER A 137 2.35 -15.06 8.26
CA SER A 137 3.81 -15.14 8.24
C SER A 137 4.41 -13.84 7.71
N LEU A 138 5.36 -13.25 8.41
CA LEU A 138 6.08 -12.05 7.98
C LEU A 138 7.53 -12.41 7.69
N SER A 139 8.04 -12.00 6.54
CA SER A 139 9.45 -12.09 6.16
C SER A 139 9.94 -10.75 5.62
N ILE A 140 11.24 -10.48 5.73
CA ILE A 140 11.86 -9.24 5.26
C ILE A 140 12.88 -9.62 4.19
N ASP A 141 12.70 -9.12 2.98
CA ASP A 141 13.50 -9.45 1.78
C ASP A 141 13.67 -10.97 1.58
N GLY A 142 12.64 -11.75 1.92
CA GLY A 142 12.62 -13.22 1.82
C GLY A 142 13.40 -13.95 2.93
N ALA A 143 14.01 -13.25 3.88
CA ALA A 143 14.75 -13.85 4.99
C ALA A 143 13.86 -14.05 6.24
N GLY A 144 14.10 -15.17 6.94
CA GLY A 144 13.71 -15.35 8.34
C GLY A 144 12.21 -15.22 8.64
N ALA A 145 11.36 -15.90 7.86
CA ALA A 145 9.90 -15.83 8.05
C ALA A 145 9.49 -16.22 9.48
N LYS A 146 8.76 -15.33 10.17
CA LYS A 146 8.16 -15.58 11.48
C LYS A 146 6.65 -15.66 11.35
N ARG A 147 6.05 -16.59 12.11
CA ARG A 147 4.61 -16.82 12.11
C ARG A 147 3.98 -16.24 13.36
N TYR A 148 2.89 -15.51 13.17
CA TYR A 148 2.11 -14.85 14.20
C TYR A 148 0.68 -15.41 14.20
N PRO A 149 0.16 -15.87 15.35
CA PRO A 149 -1.22 -16.36 15.40
C PRO A 149 -2.20 -15.20 15.23
N PHE A 150 -3.39 -15.52 14.73
CA PHE A 150 -4.52 -14.61 14.83
C PHE A 150 -5.00 -14.53 16.28
N LYS A 151 -5.31 -13.32 16.73
CA LYS A 151 -5.81 -13.06 18.09
C LYS A 151 -7.32 -13.14 18.15
N TYR A 152 -8.00 -12.50 17.20
CA TYR A 152 -9.46 -12.49 17.06
C TYR A 152 -9.84 -12.10 15.63
N CYS A 153 -11.12 -12.21 15.29
CA CYS A 153 -11.68 -11.62 14.07
C CYS A 153 -12.89 -10.75 14.44
N SER A 154 -13.09 -9.69 13.66
CA SER A 154 -14.24 -8.79 13.69
C SER A 154 -14.81 -8.66 12.28
N ASP A 155 -15.85 -7.83 12.13
CA ASP A 155 -16.41 -7.45 10.83
C ASP A 155 -15.37 -6.83 9.88
N SER A 156 -14.37 -6.12 10.43
CA SER A 156 -13.26 -5.56 9.68
C SER A 156 -12.21 -6.57 9.20
N GLY A 157 -12.22 -7.81 9.71
CA GLY A 157 -11.26 -8.84 9.33
C GLY A 157 -10.64 -9.58 10.52
N CYS A 158 -9.61 -10.38 10.25
CA CYS A 158 -8.90 -11.16 11.25
C CYS A 158 -7.60 -10.47 11.66
N VAL A 159 -7.41 -10.29 12.96
CA VAL A 159 -6.35 -9.47 13.53
C VAL A 159 -5.23 -10.34 14.08
N SER A 160 -4.00 -10.03 13.70
CA SER A 160 -2.79 -10.56 14.33
C SER A 160 -2.01 -9.41 14.99
N GLU A 161 -1.58 -9.63 16.22
CA GLU A 161 -0.75 -8.70 16.99
C GLU A 161 0.71 -9.16 16.87
N VAL A 162 1.54 -8.31 16.29
CA VAL A 162 2.94 -8.61 15.97
C VAL A 162 3.85 -7.79 16.89
N GLY A 163 4.73 -8.48 17.62
CA GLY A 163 5.82 -7.83 18.35
C GLY A 163 7.10 -7.87 17.53
N LEU A 164 7.72 -6.70 17.29
CA LEU A 164 8.97 -6.57 16.55
C LEU A 164 10.11 -6.21 17.51
N THR A 165 11.16 -7.03 17.48
CA THR A 165 12.40 -6.76 18.20
C THR A 165 13.15 -5.58 17.59
N ALA A 166 14.11 -5.03 18.34
CA ALA A 166 14.97 -3.95 17.83
C ALA A 166 15.75 -4.38 16.58
N GLU A 167 16.17 -5.65 16.50
CA GLU A 167 16.86 -6.21 15.34
C GLU A 167 15.96 -6.26 14.10
N GLU A 168 14.69 -6.67 14.27
CA GLU A 168 13.72 -6.71 13.17
C GLU A 168 13.33 -5.32 12.69
N VAL A 169 13.16 -4.36 13.61
CA VAL A 169 12.97 -2.95 13.22
C VAL A 169 14.18 -2.45 12.44
N ALA A 170 15.40 -2.80 12.86
CA ALA A 170 16.61 -2.44 12.12
C ALA A 170 16.68 -3.13 10.74
N ALA A 171 16.17 -4.36 10.61
CA ALA A 171 16.05 -5.05 9.33
C ALA A 171 15.02 -4.35 8.42
N LEU A 172 13.84 -4.00 8.93
CA LEU A 172 12.82 -3.24 8.19
C LEU A 172 13.35 -1.89 7.69
N LYS A 173 14.18 -1.20 8.48
CA LYS A 173 14.82 0.07 8.07
C LYS A 173 15.81 -0.08 6.92
N ARG A 174 16.48 -1.22 6.80
CA ARG A 174 17.48 -1.50 5.76
C ARG A 174 16.89 -2.21 4.54
N GLY A 175 15.77 -2.90 4.73
CA GLY A 175 15.17 -3.74 3.71
C GLY A 175 14.45 -2.94 2.63
N VAL A 176 14.03 -3.66 1.59
CA VAL A 176 13.30 -3.08 0.45
C VAL A 176 11.84 -3.45 0.51
N THR A 177 11.53 -4.69 0.87
CA THR A 177 10.17 -5.20 0.92
C THR A 177 10.02 -6.22 2.04
N ALA A 178 8.91 -6.15 2.75
CA ALA A 178 8.47 -7.24 3.60
C ALA A 178 7.29 -7.96 2.93
N THR A 179 7.22 -9.27 3.12
CA THR A 179 6.15 -10.10 2.59
C THR A 179 5.35 -10.68 3.73
N LEU A 180 4.05 -10.42 3.69
CA LEU A 180 3.08 -11.01 4.59
C LEU A 180 2.34 -12.12 3.85
N GLN A 181 2.43 -13.35 4.35
CA GLN A 181 1.79 -14.51 3.75
C GLN A 181 0.60 -14.96 4.59
N ILE A 182 -0.53 -15.16 3.92
CA ILE A 182 -1.75 -15.74 4.48
C ILE A 182 -2.17 -16.98 3.68
N VAL A 183 -3.00 -17.83 4.28
CA VAL A 183 -3.58 -19.01 3.62
C VAL A 183 -5.10 -18.86 3.63
N PRO A 184 -5.79 -18.84 2.49
CA PRO A 184 -7.25 -18.82 2.46
C PRO A 184 -7.85 -20.12 3.01
N MET A 185 -8.95 -20.02 3.77
CA MET A 185 -9.70 -21.16 4.31
C MET A 185 -10.27 -22.04 3.20
N VAL A 186 -10.72 -21.42 2.10
CA VAL A 186 -11.29 -22.10 0.93
C VAL A 186 -10.21 -22.77 0.05
N ALA A 187 -8.94 -22.42 0.22
CA ALA A 187 -7.82 -22.91 -0.60
C ALA A 187 -6.57 -23.17 0.27
N GLN A 188 -6.66 -24.15 1.17
CA GLN A 188 -5.68 -24.36 2.25
C GLN A 188 -4.27 -24.79 1.79
N ASN A 189 -4.12 -25.18 0.52
CA ASN A 189 -2.85 -25.55 -0.11
C ASN A 189 -2.22 -24.40 -0.90
N THR A 190 -2.85 -23.22 -0.88
CA THR A 190 -2.41 -22.03 -1.62
C THR A 190 -2.01 -20.94 -0.63
N ASN A 191 -0.85 -20.33 -0.88
CA ASN A 191 -0.41 -19.15 -0.16
C ASN A 191 -0.78 -17.90 -0.96
N VAL A 192 -1.15 -16.84 -0.25
CA VAL A 192 -1.29 -15.50 -0.81
C VAL A 192 -0.22 -14.63 -0.18
N ASP A 193 0.68 -14.14 -1.02
CA ASP A 193 1.76 -13.23 -0.61
C ASP A 193 1.31 -11.78 -0.83
N LEU A 194 1.37 -11.01 0.24
CA LEU A 194 0.98 -9.61 0.29
C LEU A 194 2.23 -8.76 0.47
N THR A 195 2.38 -7.76 -0.38
CA THR A 195 3.56 -6.90 -0.41
C THR A 195 3.40 -5.75 0.58
N LEU A 196 4.40 -5.59 1.47
CA LEU A 196 4.57 -4.41 2.32
C LEU A 196 5.83 -3.67 1.86
N SER A 197 5.65 -2.51 1.24
CA SER A 197 6.75 -1.64 0.81
C SER A 197 7.48 -1.07 2.02
N LEU A 198 8.80 -1.11 2.01
CA LEU A 198 9.64 -0.48 3.03
C LEU A 198 10.16 0.91 2.59
N ALA A 199 9.74 1.38 1.41
CA ALA A 199 10.01 2.75 0.96
C ALA A 199 9.40 3.75 1.95
N GLY A 200 10.25 4.54 2.60
CA GLY A 200 9.84 5.56 3.58
C GLY A 200 9.71 5.03 5.01
N PHE A 201 9.91 3.73 5.24
CA PHE A 201 9.74 3.10 6.54
C PHE A 201 10.56 3.79 7.63
N THR A 202 11.85 4.02 7.38
CA THR A 202 12.77 4.63 8.35
C THR A 202 12.29 6.03 8.77
N ALA A 203 11.95 6.88 7.79
CA ALA A 203 11.49 8.24 8.05
C ALA A 203 10.11 8.26 8.76
N ALA A 204 9.22 7.32 8.43
CA ALA A 204 7.95 7.15 9.11
C ALA A 204 8.14 6.71 10.57
N PHE A 205 8.90 5.63 10.80
CA PHE A 205 9.15 5.05 12.11
C PHE A 205 9.87 6.00 13.06
N ASP A 206 10.89 6.69 12.57
CA ASP A 206 11.68 7.62 13.39
C ASP A 206 10.86 8.84 13.81
N GLY A 207 9.92 9.27 12.97
CA GLY A 207 8.97 10.34 13.30
C GLY A 207 7.78 9.93 14.19
N LEU A 208 7.65 8.66 14.58
CA LEU A 208 6.58 8.25 15.50
C LEU A 208 6.93 8.57 16.96
N PRO A 209 5.98 9.12 17.74
CA PRO A 209 6.13 9.19 19.19
C PRO A 209 6.15 7.78 19.78
N ALA A 210 6.89 7.60 20.86
CA ALA A 210 6.95 6.32 21.56
C ALA A 210 5.76 6.16 22.50
N ARG A 211 5.05 5.03 22.40
CA ARG A 211 4.02 4.67 23.38
C ARG A 211 4.67 3.93 24.54
N ARG A 212 4.59 4.49 25.74
CA ARG A 212 4.83 3.71 26.95
C ARG A 212 3.70 2.71 27.09
N MET A 213 4.02 1.42 27.09
CA MET A 213 3.07 0.42 27.57
C MET A 213 2.82 0.72 29.04
N ALA A 214 1.61 1.19 29.37
CA ALA A 214 1.15 1.15 30.75
C ALA A 214 1.19 -0.32 31.21
N PRO A 215 1.51 -0.59 32.48
CA PRO A 215 1.31 -1.92 33.02
C PRO A 215 -0.13 -2.31 32.71
N GLY A 216 -0.33 -3.40 31.97
CA GLY A 216 -1.67 -3.92 31.72
C GLY A 216 -2.37 -4.11 33.07
N PRO A 217 -3.70 -3.97 33.14
CA PRO A 217 -4.42 -4.28 34.38
C PRO A 217 -3.94 -5.66 34.81
N ALA A 218 -3.35 -5.74 36.02
CA ALA A 218 -2.95 -7.00 36.60
C ALA A 218 -4.14 -7.93 36.41
N ALA A 219 -3.93 -9.04 35.68
CA ALA A 219 -4.97 -10.03 35.47
C ALA A 219 -5.53 -10.36 36.86
N GLN A 220 -6.74 -9.90 37.13
CA GLN A 220 -7.46 -10.25 38.34
C GLN A 220 -7.80 -11.73 38.16
N GLN A 221 -6.89 -12.57 38.63
CA GLN A 221 -7.12 -13.99 38.86
C GLN A 221 -7.75 -14.17 40.23
#